data_AF-A0A8H6Y1D7-F1
#
_entry.id   AF-A0A8H6Y1D7-F1
#
_cell.length_a   1.000
_cell.length_b   1.000
_cell.length_c   1.000
_cell.angle_alpha   90.00
_cell.angle_beta   90.00
_cell.angle_gamma   90.00
#
_symmetry.space_group_name_H-M   'P 1'
#
loop_
_entity.id
_entity.type
_entity.pdbx_description
1 polymer ?
#
loop_
_entity_poly.entity_id
_entity_poly.type
_entity_poly.pdbx_seq_one_letter_code
_entity_poly.pdbx_strand_id
1 'polypeptide(L)'
;MLKSASMPGPISTLTVLVLAATLLTVQATPWQPTIRGCAAQITSNGDVFKLVSTDTFSQFIQCDYLHDNGDGSSSEAYCFYDFHNYTLYHYPNTPIPVDSNPNCPTTCPLAGTYLIKTSTELPGQCVTMTSNADGAPVQIRFVLLGDQDCDYRHGNPSQKWAFNGSIMFQGNKCIDVKDGVNANGVRLQTWTCVDGAANQQFLHRGRSVVTLPTESISWYAHPGLCMDLTDGINVSGNPVQMWACDFQNPNQIWQLEPVI
;
A
#
# COMPACT_ATOMS: atom_id res chain seq x y z
N MET A 1 -25.50 -80.66 -40.41
CA MET A 1 -25.95 -79.35 -40.95
C MET A 1 -26.03 -78.36 -39.80
N LEU A 2 -25.72 -77.09 -40.11
CA LEU A 2 -25.76 -75.88 -39.27
C LEU A 2 -24.50 -75.46 -38.49
N LYS A 3 -23.66 -74.75 -39.25
CA LYS A 3 -23.10 -73.39 -39.02
C LYS A 3 -22.32 -73.12 -37.73
N SER A 4 -21.00 -72.98 -37.93
CA SER A 4 -20.06 -72.23 -37.10
C SER A 4 -20.51 -70.77 -36.92
N ALA A 5 -20.58 -70.34 -35.67
CA ALA A 5 -20.89 -68.97 -35.27
C ALA A 5 -19.69 -68.03 -35.50
N SER A 6 -19.99 -66.83 -36.00
CA SER A 6 -19.09 -65.71 -36.27
C SER A 6 -18.60 -65.04 -34.97
N MET A 7 -17.32 -64.67 -34.93
CA MET A 7 -16.73 -63.84 -33.88
C MET A 7 -17.25 -62.39 -33.93
N PRO A 8 -17.43 -61.71 -32.78
CA PRO A 8 -17.34 -60.26 -32.69
C PRO A 8 -15.97 -59.81 -32.11
N GLY A 9 -15.47 -58.68 -32.63
CA GLY A 9 -14.15 -58.09 -32.37
C GLY A 9 -13.97 -57.44 -30.98
N PRO A 10 -12.88 -56.68 -30.78
CA PRO A 10 -12.40 -56.29 -29.46
C PRO A 10 -13.27 -55.20 -28.85
N ILE A 11 -13.73 -55.41 -27.62
CA ILE A 11 -14.38 -54.38 -26.82
C ILE A 11 -13.26 -53.59 -26.13
N SER A 12 -13.07 -52.35 -26.59
CA SER A 12 -12.24 -51.33 -25.94
C SER A 12 -12.67 -51.15 -24.49
N THR A 13 -11.78 -51.42 -23.54
CA THR A 13 -11.95 -51.07 -22.13
C THR A 13 -11.84 -49.56 -21.98
N LEU A 14 -12.98 -48.86 -21.91
CA LEU A 14 -13.02 -47.47 -21.46
C LEU A 14 -12.75 -47.45 -19.95
N THR A 15 -11.54 -47.07 -19.56
CA THR A 15 -11.22 -46.72 -18.17
C THR A 15 -11.95 -45.43 -17.84
N VAL A 16 -13.04 -45.49 -17.06
CA VAL A 16 -13.68 -44.29 -16.51
C VAL A 16 -12.77 -43.77 -15.40
N LEU A 17 -11.92 -42.79 -15.73
CA LEU A 17 -11.24 -41.99 -14.72
C LEU A 17 -12.31 -41.12 -14.05
N VAL A 18 -12.74 -41.50 -12.84
CA VAL A 18 -13.51 -40.60 -11.98
C VAL A 18 -12.53 -39.53 -11.49
N LEU A 19 -12.49 -38.40 -12.18
CA LEU A 19 -11.78 -37.22 -11.70
C LEU A 19 -12.54 -36.72 -10.46
N ALA A 20 -12.06 -37.06 -9.28
CA ALA A 20 -12.51 -36.42 -8.06
C ALA A 20 -12.07 -34.95 -8.13
N ALA A 21 -12.98 -34.08 -8.55
CA ALA A 21 -12.80 -32.65 -8.41
C ALA A 21 -12.84 -32.34 -6.91
N THR A 22 -11.67 -32.29 -6.27
CA THR A 22 -11.51 -31.60 -5.00
C THR A 22 -11.92 -30.15 -5.24
N LEU A 23 -13.11 -29.76 -4.77
CA LEU A 23 -13.43 -28.36 -4.58
C LEU A 23 -12.40 -27.82 -3.60
N LEU A 24 -11.36 -27.17 -4.12
CA LEU A 24 -10.64 -26.16 -3.37
C LEU A 24 -11.69 -25.10 -3.05
N THR A 25 -12.20 -25.13 -1.83
CA THR A 25 -12.89 -23.97 -1.29
C THR A 25 -11.88 -22.84 -1.37
N VAL A 26 -12.09 -21.91 -2.29
CA VAL A 26 -11.41 -20.62 -2.25
C VAL A 26 -11.83 -20.03 -0.92
N GLN A 27 -11.00 -20.18 0.11
CA GLN A 27 -11.16 -19.40 1.32
C GLN A 27 -11.00 -17.97 0.84
N ALA A 28 -12.10 -17.22 0.80
CA ALA A 28 -12.04 -15.79 0.68
C ALA A 28 -11.02 -15.33 1.73
N THR A 29 -9.99 -14.61 1.29
CA THR A 29 -9.02 -14.03 2.20
C THR A 29 -9.80 -13.32 3.29
N PRO A 30 -9.57 -13.64 4.58
CA PRO A 30 -10.36 -13.09 5.66
C PRO A 30 -10.28 -11.57 5.55
N TRP A 31 -11.44 -10.95 5.41
CA TRP A 31 -11.60 -9.52 5.28
C TRP A 31 -10.84 -8.84 6.43
N GLN A 32 -9.92 -7.92 6.11
CA GLN A 32 -9.10 -7.24 7.12
C GLN A 32 -9.69 -5.84 7.37
N PRO A 33 -9.93 -5.47 8.64
CA PRO A 33 -10.28 -4.10 8.97
C PRO A 33 -9.20 -3.15 8.48
N THR A 34 -9.60 -2.09 7.78
CA THR A 34 -8.66 -1.23 7.06
C THR A 34 -8.90 0.22 7.40
N ILE A 35 -7.82 0.88 7.79
CA ILE A 35 -7.75 2.34 7.88
C ILE A 35 -7.42 2.92 6.52
N ARG A 36 -8.09 4.00 6.13
CA ARG A 36 -7.93 4.71 4.86
C ARG A 36 -8.09 6.20 5.07
N GLY A 37 -7.68 6.98 4.06
CA GLY A 37 -8.05 8.39 3.99
C GLY A 37 -7.59 9.24 5.18
N CYS A 38 -6.65 8.76 6.00
CA CYS A 38 -6.11 9.50 7.14
C CYS A 38 -5.66 10.87 6.68
N ALA A 39 -6.08 11.96 7.30
CA ALA A 39 -5.59 13.27 6.95
C ALA A 39 -5.71 14.24 8.11
N ALA A 40 -4.90 15.30 8.09
CA ALA A 40 -5.03 16.44 8.98
C ALA A 40 -6.23 17.29 8.55
N GLN A 41 -7.42 16.73 8.68
CA GLN A 41 -8.69 17.33 8.28
C GLN A 41 -9.81 16.87 9.21
N ILE A 42 -10.93 17.58 9.17
CA ILE A 42 -12.19 17.17 9.79
C ILE A 42 -13.23 17.00 8.69
N THR A 43 -13.94 15.87 8.68
CA THR A 43 -15.11 15.67 7.81
C THR A 43 -16.39 15.80 8.63
N SER A 44 -17.28 16.72 8.25
CA SER A 44 -18.56 16.92 8.92
C SER A 44 -19.66 17.18 7.90
N ASN A 45 -20.75 16.39 7.93
CA ASN A 45 -21.87 16.48 6.98
C ASN A 45 -21.47 16.42 5.49
N GLY A 46 -20.37 15.74 5.18
CA GLY A 46 -19.83 15.63 3.82
C GLY A 46 -18.86 16.75 3.42
N ASP A 47 -18.72 17.79 4.24
CA ASP A 47 -17.74 18.85 4.02
C ASP A 47 -16.39 18.49 4.67
N VAL A 48 -15.29 18.83 3.99
CA VAL A 48 -13.91 18.57 4.44
C VAL A 48 -13.23 19.87 4.83
N PHE A 49 -12.78 19.96 6.08
CA PHE A 49 -12.11 21.10 6.66
C PHE A 49 -10.64 20.75 6.92
N LYS A 50 -9.71 21.30 6.12
CA LYS A 50 -8.27 21.11 6.35
C LYS A 50 -7.84 21.80 7.63
N LEU A 51 -7.07 21.10 8.46
CA LEU A 51 -6.51 21.66 9.68
C LEU A 51 -5.21 22.39 9.31
N VAL A 52 -5.28 23.73 9.28
CA VAL A 52 -4.14 24.63 9.05
C VAL A 52 -3.90 25.43 10.33
N SER A 53 -2.69 25.33 10.91
CA SER A 53 -2.25 25.81 12.25
C SER A 53 -2.96 27.08 12.78
N THR A 54 -3.38 27.17 14.06
CA THR A 54 -2.51 27.39 15.25
C THR A 54 -2.92 26.66 16.56
N ASP A 55 -3.88 25.73 16.54
CA ASP A 55 -4.52 25.26 17.78
C ASP A 55 -4.51 23.72 17.93
N THR A 56 -4.89 23.23 19.12
CA THR A 56 -4.84 21.83 19.63
C THR A 56 -5.32 20.74 18.67
N PHE A 57 -6.14 21.05 17.67
CA PHE A 57 -6.66 20.05 16.73
C PHE A 57 -5.68 19.69 15.59
N SER A 58 -4.69 20.54 15.31
CA SER A 58 -3.67 20.27 14.28
C SER A 58 -2.76 19.08 14.60
N GLN A 59 -2.86 18.52 15.81
CA GLN A 59 -2.10 17.34 16.25
C GLN A 59 -2.83 16.01 16.01
N PHE A 60 -4.00 16.02 15.37
CA PHE A 60 -4.78 14.82 15.13
C PHE A 60 -4.96 14.54 13.63
N ILE A 61 -5.03 13.25 13.31
CA ILE A 61 -5.42 12.77 11.99
C ILE A 61 -6.80 12.12 12.09
N GLN A 62 -7.71 12.51 11.21
CA GLN A 62 -8.96 11.78 11.01
C GLN A 62 -8.72 10.74 9.93
N CYS A 63 -9.03 9.48 10.24
CA CYS A 63 -8.98 8.36 9.32
C CYS A 63 -10.37 7.77 9.12
N ASP A 64 -10.63 7.28 7.91
CA ASP A 64 -11.76 6.41 7.60
C ASP A 64 -11.38 4.99 8.01
N TYR A 65 -12.23 4.32 8.76
CA TYR A 65 -12.03 2.95 9.19
C TYR A 65 -13.18 2.10 8.71
N LEU A 66 -12.85 1.21 7.78
CA LEU A 66 -13.75 0.16 7.37
C LEU A 66 -13.59 -1.00 8.36
N HIS A 67 -14.67 -1.39 9.04
CA HIS A 67 -14.69 -2.50 10.01
C HIS A 67 -15.73 -3.56 9.68
N ASP A 68 -15.44 -4.79 10.12
CA ASP A 68 -16.33 -5.93 10.02
C ASP A 68 -17.37 -5.82 11.14
N ASN A 69 -18.64 -5.97 10.79
CA ASN A 69 -19.72 -5.95 11.76
C ASN A 69 -19.91 -7.33 12.45
N GLY A 70 -19.15 -8.36 12.03
CA GLY A 70 -19.22 -9.73 12.54
C GLY A 70 -20.34 -10.57 11.92
N ASP A 71 -21.08 -10.00 10.97
CA ASP A 71 -22.19 -10.64 10.23
C ASP A 71 -21.87 -10.82 8.74
N GLY A 72 -20.61 -10.61 8.34
CA GLY A 72 -20.17 -10.63 6.95
C GLY A 72 -20.44 -9.33 6.18
N SER A 73 -20.95 -8.30 6.84
CA SER A 73 -21.05 -6.93 6.31
C SER A 73 -19.95 -6.02 6.86
N SER A 74 -19.64 -4.96 6.12
CA SER A 74 -18.67 -3.93 6.53
C SER A 74 -19.34 -2.58 6.68
N SER A 75 -18.92 -1.79 7.67
CA SER A 75 -19.33 -0.39 7.82
C SER A 75 -18.14 0.55 7.97
N GLU A 76 -18.34 1.82 7.61
CA GLU A 76 -17.31 2.87 7.63
C GLU A 76 -17.53 3.78 8.83
N ALA A 77 -16.44 4.12 9.52
CA ALA A 77 -16.42 4.94 10.72
C ALA A 77 -15.26 5.93 10.67
N TYR A 78 -15.36 7.04 11.40
CA TYR A 78 -14.25 7.98 11.56
C TYR A 78 -13.49 7.69 12.86
N CYS A 79 -12.16 7.66 12.76
CA CYS A 79 -11.24 7.48 13.88
C CYS A 79 -10.27 8.65 13.93
N PHE A 80 -10.12 9.26 15.09
CA PHE A 80 -9.10 10.28 15.35
C PHE A 80 -7.91 9.65 16.05
N TYR A 81 -6.71 9.86 15.52
CA TYR A 81 -5.46 9.44 16.16
C TYR A 81 -4.57 10.64 16.45
N ASP A 82 -3.85 10.60 17.58
CA ASP A 82 -2.79 11.56 17.87
C ASP A 82 -1.59 11.32 16.95
N PHE A 83 -1.10 12.35 16.26
CA PHE A 83 -0.03 12.18 15.27
C PHE A 83 1.32 11.81 15.89
N HIS A 84 1.55 12.09 17.17
CA HIS A 84 2.84 11.82 17.81
C HIS A 84 2.99 10.38 18.25
N ASN A 85 1.89 9.75 18.69
CA ASN A 85 1.92 8.41 19.28
C ASN A 85 0.99 7.41 18.60
N TYR A 86 0.16 7.86 17.66
CA TYR A 86 -0.79 7.05 16.89
C TYR A 86 -1.79 6.28 17.75
N THR A 87 -2.01 6.74 18.97
CA THR A 87 -3.05 6.21 19.86
C THR A 87 -4.38 6.83 19.50
N LEU A 88 -5.43 6.02 19.64
CA LEU A 88 -6.80 6.45 19.42
C LEU A 88 -7.11 7.60 20.38
N TYR A 89 -7.51 8.72 19.81
CA TYR A 89 -7.91 9.89 20.58
C TYR A 89 -9.39 9.75 20.94
N HIS A 90 -9.68 9.94 22.24
CA HIS A 90 -11.03 10.13 22.75
C HIS A 90 -11.16 11.48 23.43
N TYR A 91 -12.13 12.29 23.03
CA TYR A 91 -12.41 13.55 23.72
C TYR A 91 -13.23 13.30 25.00
N PRO A 92 -12.81 13.76 26.18
CA PRO A 92 -13.62 13.62 27.39
C PRO A 92 -14.89 14.48 27.33
N ASN A 93 -16.07 13.86 27.45
CA ASN A 93 -17.38 14.51 27.67
C ASN A 93 -18.01 15.29 26.49
N THR A 94 -17.75 14.94 25.22
CA THR A 94 -18.48 15.50 24.06
C THR A 94 -19.30 14.43 23.32
N PRO A 95 -20.62 14.65 23.11
CA PRO A 95 -21.41 13.82 22.20
C PRO A 95 -20.96 13.98 20.73
N ILE A 96 -21.04 12.88 19.97
CA ILE A 96 -20.84 12.70 18.50
C ILE A 96 -21.32 13.96 17.73
N PRO A 97 -20.47 14.63 16.89
CA PRO A 97 -19.72 14.02 15.78
C PRO A 97 -18.18 14.12 15.82
N VAL A 98 -17.58 14.56 16.93
CA VAL A 98 -16.14 14.93 17.00
C VAL A 98 -15.27 13.91 17.75
N ASP A 99 -15.80 12.71 18.05
CA ASP A 99 -15.05 11.66 18.76
C ASP A 99 -14.84 10.42 17.90
N SER A 100 -13.79 9.66 18.19
CA SER A 100 -13.50 8.40 17.51
C SER A 100 -14.62 7.38 17.73
N ASN A 101 -14.97 6.64 16.69
CA ASN A 101 -15.93 5.56 16.82
C ASN A 101 -15.43 4.47 17.81
N PRO A 102 -16.27 3.91 18.69
CA PRO A 102 -15.87 2.87 19.63
C PRO A 102 -15.28 1.60 18.99
N ASN A 103 -15.58 1.33 17.71
CA ASN A 103 -15.03 0.20 16.97
C ASN A 103 -13.61 0.45 16.45
N CYS A 104 -13.12 1.69 16.54
CA CYS A 104 -11.78 2.04 16.12
C CYS A 104 -10.71 1.27 16.91
N PRO A 105 -9.64 0.79 16.25
CA PRO A 105 -8.48 0.24 16.92
C PRO A 105 -7.87 1.25 17.91
N THR A 106 -7.39 0.77 19.06
CA THR A 106 -6.77 1.64 20.09
C THR A 106 -5.44 2.25 19.67
N THR A 107 -4.81 1.68 18.66
CA THR A 107 -3.65 2.21 17.95
C THR A 107 -3.94 2.12 16.47
N CYS A 108 -3.54 3.11 15.67
CA CYS A 108 -3.70 3.04 14.23
C CYS A 108 -3.00 1.78 13.68
N PRO A 109 -3.73 0.74 13.21
CA PRO A 109 -3.12 -0.43 12.60
C PRO A 109 -2.26 -0.01 11.41
N LEU A 110 -1.01 -0.47 11.44
CA LEU A 110 -0.16 -0.47 10.27
C LEU A 110 -0.82 -1.34 9.22
N ALA A 111 -1.13 -0.79 8.05
CA ALA A 111 -1.50 -1.62 6.94
C ALA A 111 -0.29 -2.49 6.59
N GLY A 112 -0.49 -3.79 6.38
CA GLY A 112 0.61 -4.66 5.97
C GLY A 112 1.17 -4.28 4.60
N THR A 113 0.42 -3.53 3.79
CA THR A 113 0.75 -3.18 2.41
C THR A 113 0.10 -1.86 2.01
N TYR A 114 0.85 -1.02 1.29
CA TYR A 114 0.43 0.29 0.81
C TYR A 114 0.74 0.45 -0.69
N LEU A 115 -0.04 1.32 -1.34
CA LEU A 115 0.37 2.02 -2.54
C LEU A 115 1.13 3.28 -2.14
N ILE A 116 2.23 3.57 -2.83
CA ILE A 116 2.96 4.84 -2.70
C ILE A 116 2.65 5.66 -3.95
N LYS A 117 1.90 6.75 -3.79
CA LYS A 117 1.35 7.55 -4.89
C LYS A 117 2.00 8.93 -4.92
N THR A 118 2.07 9.55 -6.09
CA THR A 118 2.56 10.93 -6.21
C THR A 118 1.60 11.90 -5.51
N SER A 119 2.09 12.92 -4.79
CA SER A 119 1.21 13.91 -4.13
C SER A 119 0.64 15.00 -5.05
N THR A 120 1.04 15.05 -6.32
CA THR A 120 0.59 16.07 -7.27
C THR A 120 -0.80 15.74 -7.81
N GLU A 121 -1.58 16.77 -8.17
CA GLU A 121 -3.01 16.73 -8.52
C GLU A 121 -3.39 15.93 -9.79
N LEU A 122 -2.53 15.01 -10.26
CA LEU A 122 -2.91 14.02 -11.24
C LEU A 122 -3.16 12.68 -10.52
N PRO A 123 -4.41 12.23 -10.41
CA PRO A 123 -4.74 11.02 -9.68
C PRO A 123 -4.14 9.79 -10.37
N GLY A 124 -3.45 8.92 -9.62
CA GLY A 124 -3.30 7.51 -9.97
C GLY A 124 -1.94 7.03 -10.49
N GLN A 125 -0.82 7.70 -10.20
CA GLN A 125 0.50 7.10 -10.43
C GLN A 125 1.10 6.49 -9.15
N CYS A 126 1.46 5.22 -9.24
CA CYS A 126 2.02 4.46 -8.12
C CYS A 126 3.50 4.15 -8.37
N VAL A 127 4.30 4.21 -7.32
CA VAL A 127 5.66 3.67 -7.29
C VAL A 127 5.59 2.18 -7.59
N THR A 128 6.32 1.77 -8.61
CA THR A 128 6.21 0.46 -9.25
C THR A 128 7.57 -0.20 -9.37
N MET A 129 7.63 -1.47 -8.99
CA MET A 129 8.75 -2.36 -9.33
C MET A 129 8.62 -2.78 -10.81
N THR A 130 9.55 -2.36 -11.65
CA THR A 130 9.49 -2.67 -13.10
C THR A 130 9.62 -4.15 -13.44
N SER A 131 10.39 -4.89 -12.63
CA SER A 131 10.50 -6.35 -12.68
C SER A 131 11.10 -6.87 -11.37
N ASN A 132 11.06 -8.18 -11.14
CA ASN A 132 11.66 -8.82 -9.96
C ASN A 132 13.17 -9.09 -10.11
N ALA A 133 13.86 -8.48 -11.08
CA ALA A 133 15.30 -8.62 -11.25
C ALA A 133 16.07 -7.62 -10.37
N ASP A 134 17.24 -8.01 -9.86
CA ASP A 134 18.11 -7.09 -9.15
C ASP A 134 18.59 -5.97 -10.09
N GLY A 135 18.48 -4.74 -9.62
CA GLY A 135 18.79 -3.54 -10.38
C GLY A 135 17.66 -3.06 -11.27
N ALA A 136 16.49 -3.70 -11.24
CA ALA A 136 15.32 -3.21 -11.98
C ALA A 136 14.89 -1.84 -11.42
N PRO A 137 14.68 -0.82 -12.28
CA PRO A 137 14.32 0.51 -11.83
C PRO A 137 13.02 0.54 -11.01
N VAL A 138 12.98 1.44 -10.03
CA VAL A 138 11.74 1.88 -9.39
C VAL A 138 11.27 3.15 -10.10
N GLN A 139 10.02 3.15 -10.56
CA GLN A 139 9.44 4.24 -11.34
C GLN A 139 7.98 4.47 -10.96
N ILE A 140 7.40 5.60 -11.36
CA ILE A 140 5.95 5.78 -11.29
C ILE A 140 5.27 5.16 -12.52
N ARG A 141 4.07 4.60 -12.36
CA ARG A 141 3.27 4.06 -13.47
C ARG A 141 1.79 4.40 -13.27
N PHE A 142 1.11 4.75 -14.37
CA PHE A 142 -0.27 5.23 -14.41
C PHE A 142 -1.30 4.13 -14.74
N VAL A 143 -2.57 4.44 -14.46
CA VAL A 143 -3.81 3.68 -14.77
C VAL A 143 -4.37 4.05 -16.14
N LEU A 144 -4.31 3.20 -17.16
CA LEU A 144 -5.18 3.44 -18.33
C LEU A 144 -6.65 3.16 -17.94
N LEU A 145 -7.62 3.88 -18.53
CA LEU A 145 -9.04 3.60 -18.25
C LEU A 145 -9.35 2.11 -18.53
N GLY A 146 -9.74 1.38 -17.48
CA GLY A 146 -9.99 -0.07 -17.54
C GLY A 146 -8.82 -0.95 -17.05
N ASP A 147 -7.66 -0.37 -16.78
CA ASP A 147 -6.52 -1.02 -16.14
C ASP A 147 -6.71 -1.02 -14.61
N GLN A 148 -6.31 -2.11 -13.95
CA GLN A 148 -6.41 -2.26 -12.48
C GLN A 148 -5.11 -1.80 -11.79
N ASP A 149 -4.16 -1.24 -12.55
CA ASP A 149 -2.96 -0.60 -12.03
C ASP A 149 -3.34 0.58 -11.07
N CYS A 150 -2.60 0.75 -9.97
CA CYS A 150 -2.71 1.81 -8.95
C CYS A 150 -4.09 1.99 -8.27
N ASP A 151 -4.86 0.90 -8.17
CA ASP A 151 -6.11 0.79 -7.39
C ASP A 151 -5.86 0.06 -6.06
N TYR A 152 -6.41 0.56 -4.95
CA TYR A 152 -6.31 -0.08 -3.64
C TYR A 152 -7.10 -1.40 -3.56
N ARG A 153 -8.15 -1.59 -4.41
CA ARG A 153 -8.98 -2.82 -4.41
C ARG A 153 -8.45 -3.91 -5.33
N HIS A 154 -7.96 -3.54 -6.51
CA HIS A 154 -7.56 -4.50 -7.54
C HIS A 154 -6.11 -4.33 -8.03
N GLY A 155 -5.35 -3.49 -7.33
CA GLY A 155 -4.01 -3.04 -7.70
C GLY A 155 -3.05 -4.12 -8.17
N ASN A 156 -2.26 -3.77 -9.18
CA ASN A 156 -1.15 -4.57 -9.65
C ASN A 156 -0.18 -4.92 -8.50
N PRO A 157 0.19 -6.20 -8.32
CA PRO A 157 1.14 -6.59 -7.27
C PRO A 157 2.46 -5.81 -7.30
N SER A 158 2.92 -5.40 -8.49
CA SER A 158 4.16 -4.62 -8.65
C SER A 158 4.11 -3.20 -8.06
N GLN A 159 2.93 -2.73 -7.67
CA GLN A 159 2.69 -1.40 -7.09
C GLN A 159 2.37 -1.45 -5.59
N LYS A 160 2.25 -2.66 -5.04
CA LYS A 160 1.90 -2.91 -3.65
C LYS A 160 3.17 -3.13 -2.85
N TRP A 161 3.46 -2.25 -1.91
CA TRP A 161 4.65 -2.30 -1.07
C TRP A 161 4.28 -2.66 0.35
N ALA A 162 4.81 -3.77 0.85
CA ALA A 162 4.75 -4.12 2.25
C ALA A 162 5.79 -3.33 3.04
N PHE A 163 5.42 -2.94 4.26
CA PHE A 163 6.29 -2.18 5.15
C PHE A 163 6.63 -3.02 6.38
N ASN A 164 7.92 -3.16 6.67
CA ASN A 164 8.41 -3.79 7.91
C ASN A 164 9.46 -2.88 8.53
N GLY A 165 9.03 -2.05 9.48
CA GLY A 165 9.87 -0.99 10.03
C GLY A 165 10.30 -0.01 8.93
N SER A 166 11.61 0.09 8.71
CA SER A 166 12.21 0.97 7.70
C SER A 166 12.28 0.36 6.30
N ILE A 167 11.85 -0.90 6.11
CA ILE A 167 11.97 -1.60 4.83
C ILE A 167 10.65 -1.53 4.06
N MET A 168 10.75 -1.16 2.78
CA MET A 168 9.67 -1.24 1.79
C MET A 168 9.96 -2.39 0.83
N PHE A 169 9.09 -3.41 0.77
CA PHE A 169 9.39 -4.64 0.05
C PHE A 169 8.20 -5.25 -0.69
N GLN A 170 8.53 -6.10 -1.67
CA GLN A 170 7.63 -6.97 -2.43
C GLN A 170 8.25 -8.36 -2.52
N GLY A 171 7.66 -9.35 -1.86
CA GLY A 171 8.28 -10.69 -1.77
C GLY A 171 9.66 -10.60 -1.11
N ASN A 172 10.72 -10.92 -1.86
CA ASN A 172 12.11 -10.82 -1.39
C ASN A 172 12.87 -9.61 -1.98
N LYS A 173 12.17 -8.65 -2.59
CA LYS A 173 12.76 -7.45 -3.18
C LYS A 173 12.44 -6.22 -2.37
N CYS A 174 13.43 -5.38 -2.15
CA CYS A 174 13.35 -4.15 -1.38
C CYS A 174 13.57 -2.95 -2.30
N ILE A 175 12.97 -1.80 -1.98
CA ILE A 175 13.43 -0.53 -2.54
C ILE A 175 14.87 -0.33 -2.08
N ASP A 176 15.74 0.07 -3.00
CA ASP A 176 17.18 0.10 -2.81
C ASP A 176 17.75 1.39 -3.41
N VAL A 177 18.52 2.13 -2.61
CA VAL A 177 19.37 3.23 -3.10
C VAL A 177 20.53 2.59 -3.85
N LYS A 178 20.53 2.77 -5.17
CA LYS A 178 21.45 2.07 -6.06
C LYS A 178 22.90 2.26 -5.64
N ASP A 179 23.59 1.12 -5.51
CA ASP A 179 25.00 1.01 -5.12
C ASP A 179 25.35 1.69 -3.78
N GLY A 180 24.34 2.07 -2.98
CA GLY A 180 24.53 2.81 -1.73
C GLY A 180 25.19 4.18 -1.92
N VAL A 181 25.03 4.81 -3.07
CA VAL A 181 25.68 6.09 -3.37
C VAL A 181 24.94 7.25 -2.69
N ASN A 182 25.66 8.02 -1.87
CA ASN A 182 25.17 9.23 -1.23
C ASN A 182 25.36 10.46 -2.13
N ALA A 183 24.48 10.61 -3.12
CA ALA A 183 24.46 11.77 -4.01
C ALA A 183 23.03 12.05 -4.54
N ASN A 184 22.80 13.29 -4.93
CA ASN A 184 21.60 13.67 -5.68
C ASN A 184 21.57 12.97 -7.04
N GLY A 185 20.37 12.54 -7.45
CA GLY A 185 20.14 11.90 -8.75
C GLY A 185 20.40 10.39 -8.77
N VAL A 186 20.81 9.81 -7.64
CA VAL A 186 20.95 8.35 -7.53
C VAL A 186 19.58 7.71 -7.66
N ARG A 187 19.42 6.83 -8.65
CA ARG A 187 18.14 6.18 -8.94
C ARG A 187 17.81 5.15 -7.88
N LEU A 188 16.53 5.04 -7.55
CA LEU A 188 16.04 3.90 -6.80
C LEU A 188 15.89 2.70 -7.74
N GLN A 189 16.25 1.55 -7.22
CA GLN A 189 16.10 0.26 -7.87
C GLN A 189 15.41 -0.72 -6.93
N THR A 190 15.08 -1.88 -7.44
CA THR A 190 14.75 -3.04 -6.61
C THR A 190 15.97 -3.94 -6.50
N TRP A 191 16.16 -4.48 -5.31
CA TRP A 191 17.24 -5.42 -5.05
C TRP A 191 16.79 -6.46 -4.05
N THR A 192 17.40 -7.64 -4.08
CA THR A 192 17.20 -8.68 -3.07
C THR A 192 17.35 -8.06 -1.69
N CYS A 193 16.34 -8.23 -0.84
CA CYS A 193 16.38 -7.73 0.52
C CYS A 193 17.56 -8.34 1.26
N VAL A 194 18.37 -7.49 1.90
CA VAL A 194 19.52 -7.89 2.71
C VAL A 194 19.35 -7.32 4.11
N ASP A 195 19.35 -8.20 5.11
CA ASP A 195 19.20 -7.81 6.51
C ASP A 195 20.25 -6.78 6.92
N GLY A 196 19.79 -5.65 7.46
CA GLY A 196 20.66 -4.57 7.93
C GLY A 196 21.30 -3.72 6.81
N ALA A 197 20.97 -3.96 5.54
CA ALA A 197 21.47 -3.13 4.45
C ALA A 197 20.93 -1.69 4.56
N ALA A 198 21.81 -0.76 4.92
CA ALA A 198 21.42 0.61 5.20
C ALA A 198 20.82 1.30 3.96
N ASN A 199 21.25 0.94 2.75
CA ASN A 199 20.72 1.44 1.47
C ASN A 199 19.33 0.90 1.10
N GLN A 200 18.75 0.00 1.90
CA GLN A 200 17.39 -0.52 1.75
C GLN A 200 16.44 -0.05 2.87
N GLN A 201 16.95 0.79 3.78
CA GLN A 201 16.20 1.31 4.92
C GLN A 201 15.82 2.77 4.69
N PHE A 202 14.56 3.09 4.92
CA PHE A 202 14.00 4.43 4.77
C PHE A 202 13.29 4.86 6.04
N LEU A 203 13.29 6.17 6.25
CA LEU A 203 12.58 6.86 7.31
C LEU A 203 11.35 7.53 6.71
N HIS A 204 10.27 7.50 7.46
CA HIS A 204 9.02 8.22 7.23
C HIS A 204 8.84 9.07 8.51
N ARG A 205 8.42 10.33 8.42
CA ARG A 205 8.71 11.41 9.39
C ARG A 205 8.79 10.94 10.86
N GLY A 206 10.03 10.73 11.34
CA GLY A 206 10.38 10.59 12.75
C GLY A 206 10.19 9.21 13.38
N ARG A 207 9.49 8.26 12.76
CA ARG A 207 9.35 6.87 13.23
C ARG A 207 9.19 5.91 12.07
N SER A 208 9.67 4.68 12.22
CA SER A 208 9.48 3.56 11.28
C SER A 208 8.02 3.04 11.23
N VAL A 209 7.05 3.94 11.33
CA VAL A 209 5.61 3.67 11.42
C VAL A 209 4.94 4.55 10.37
N VAL A 210 4.42 3.94 9.30
CA VAL A 210 3.71 4.64 8.23
C VAL A 210 2.27 4.88 8.65
N THR A 211 1.90 6.13 8.95
CA THR A 211 0.55 6.44 9.46
C THR A 211 -0.09 7.68 8.84
N LEU A 212 0.53 8.33 7.86
CA LEU A 212 0.02 9.59 7.29
C LEU A 212 -0.35 9.45 5.82
N PRO A 213 -1.34 10.22 5.33
CA PRO A 213 -1.74 10.16 3.93
C PRO A 213 -0.61 10.61 3.04
N THR A 214 0.22 11.56 3.48
CA THR A 214 1.30 12.15 2.72
C THR A 214 2.54 12.25 3.59
N GLU A 215 3.67 11.81 3.05
CA GLU A 215 4.94 11.68 3.76
C GLU A 215 6.10 12.09 2.85
N SER A 216 7.18 12.57 3.44
CA SER A 216 8.49 12.56 2.80
C SER A 216 9.24 11.32 3.30
N ILE A 217 9.67 10.48 2.36
CA ILE A 217 10.39 9.25 2.65
C ILE A 217 11.88 9.54 2.48
N SER A 218 12.67 9.53 3.54
CA SER A 218 14.11 9.79 3.49
C SER A 218 14.94 8.53 3.67
N TRP A 219 16.19 8.55 3.21
CA TRP A 219 17.09 7.43 3.37
C TRP A 219 17.59 7.34 4.82
N TYR A 220 17.50 6.16 5.45
CA TYR A 220 17.93 5.94 6.84
C TYR A 220 19.38 6.35 7.10
N ALA A 221 20.32 5.94 6.24
CA ALA A 221 21.74 6.26 6.43
C ALA A 221 22.05 7.75 6.16
N HIS A 222 21.21 8.41 5.36
CA HIS A 222 21.40 9.80 4.93
C HIS A 222 20.05 10.54 4.93
N PRO A 223 19.53 10.92 6.11
CA PRO A 223 18.19 11.48 6.26
C PRO A 223 17.97 12.84 5.57
N GLY A 224 19.04 13.45 5.06
CA GLY A 224 18.99 14.64 4.21
C GLY A 224 18.71 14.35 2.73
N LEU A 225 18.63 13.07 2.33
CA LEU A 225 18.19 12.65 0.99
C LEU A 225 16.81 12.02 1.07
N CYS A 226 15.89 12.55 0.27
CA CYS A 226 14.50 12.14 0.17
C CYS A 226 14.22 11.43 -1.15
N MET A 227 13.31 10.47 -1.12
CA MET A 227 12.69 9.85 -2.27
C MET A 227 11.98 10.94 -3.08
N ASP A 228 12.35 11.03 -4.34
CA ASP A 228 12.08 12.18 -5.21
C ASP A 228 11.58 11.67 -6.57
N LEU A 229 10.43 12.19 -7.00
CA LEU A 229 9.98 12.04 -8.37
C LEU A 229 10.85 12.92 -9.25
N THR A 230 11.66 12.28 -10.11
CA THR A 230 12.68 12.96 -10.92
C THR A 230 12.09 14.15 -11.67
N ASP A 231 12.68 15.33 -11.42
CA ASP A 231 12.29 16.61 -12.03
C ASP A 231 10.80 16.99 -11.85
N GLY A 232 10.08 16.31 -10.95
CA GLY A 232 8.63 16.45 -10.78
C GLY A 232 7.81 15.99 -11.99
N ILE A 233 8.41 15.27 -12.95
CA ILE A 233 7.74 14.85 -14.18
C ILE A 233 6.75 13.73 -13.86
N ASN A 234 5.46 14.05 -13.82
CA ASN A 234 4.41 13.08 -13.53
C ASN A 234 3.95 12.33 -14.80
N VAL A 235 4.87 11.58 -15.41
CA VAL A 235 4.62 10.74 -16.59
C VAL A 235 4.96 9.28 -16.27
N SER A 236 4.09 8.36 -16.68
CA SER A 236 4.31 6.92 -16.46
C SER A 236 5.66 6.48 -17.04
N GLY A 237 6.43 5.76 -16.25
CA GLY A 237 7.81 5.38 -16.55
C GLY A 237 8.86 6.35 -16.01
N ASN A 238 8.47 7.51 -15.44
CA ASN A 238 9.45 8.41 -14.86
C ASN A 238 10.09 7.76 -13.63
N PRO A 239 11.43 7.62 -13.59
CA PRO A 239 12.14 7.02 -12.48
C PRO A 239 12.00 7.80 -11.17
N VAL A 240 12.08 7.07 -10.06
CA VAL A 240 12.26 7.65 -8.72
C VAL A 240 13.75 7.71 -8.40
N GLN A 241 14.17 8.77 -7.70
CA GLN A 241 15.56 9.00 -7.33
C GLN A 241 15.69 9.47 -5.88
N MET A 242 16.92 9.60 -5.42
CA MET A 242 17.29 10.29 -4.20
C MET A 242 17.68 11.73 -4.52
N TRP A 243 17.18 12.67 -3.73
CA TRP A 243 17.56 14.08 -3.85
C TRP A 243 17.58 14.75 -2.49
N ALA A 244 18.32 15.85 -2.35
CA ALA A 244 18.33 16.66 -1.14
C ALA A 244 16.89 17.01 -0.73
N CYS A 245 16.58 16.76 0.54
CA CYS A 245 15.24 16.96 1.07
C CYS A 245 14.84 18.44 1.01
N ASP A 246 13.70 18.72 0.38
CA ASP A 246 12.95 19.94 0.44
C ASP A 246 11.49 19.57 0.76
N PHE A 247 11.10 19.73 2.03
CA PHE A 247 9.78 19.34 2.52
C PHE A 247 8.62 20.20 1.97
N GLN A 248 8.92 21.26 1.21
CA GLN A 248 7.92 22.05 0.49
C GLN A 248 7.82 21.63 -0.98
N ASN A 249 8.73 20.79 -1.46
CA ASN A 249 8.76 20.35 -2.84
C ASN A 249 7.78 19.17 -3.04
N PRO A 250 6.73 19.34 -3.87
CA PRO A 250 5.71 18.31 -4.06
C PRO A 250 6.23 17.05 -4.75
N ASN A 251 7.40 17.06 -5.40
CA ASN A 251 7.97 15.84 -5.96
C ASN A 251 8.59 14.91 -4.90
N GLN A 252 8.72 15.36 -3.65
CA GLN A 252 9.24 14.61 -2.49
C GLN A 252 8.17 14.34 -1.43
N ILE A 253 6.91 14.53 -1.80
CA ILE A 253 5.75 14.23 -0.98
C ILE A 253 5.03 13.06 -1.68
N TRP A 254 4.79 12.00 -0.91
CA TRP A 254 4.21 10.76 -1.41
C TRP A 254 2.96 10.45 -0.63
N GLN A 255 1.87 10.15 -1.34
CA GLN A 255 0.65 9.70 -0.71
C GLN A 255 0.71 8.19 -0.40
N LEU A 256 0.52 7.79 0.86
CA LEU A 256 0.52 6.39 1.27
C LEU A 256 -0.93 5.93 1.45
N GLU A 257 -1.38 5.05 0.56
CA GLU A 257 -2.76 4.52 0.55
C GLU A 257 -2.76 3.03 0.91
N PRO A 258 -3.38 2.65 2.04
CA PRO A 258 -3.54 1.24 2.43
C PRO A 258 -4.26 0.41 1.38
N VAL A 259 -3.76 -0.80 1.12
CA VAL A 259 -4.38 -1.79 0.23
C VAL A 259 -5.33 -2.68 1.04
N ILE A 260 -6.52 -2.96 0.51
CA ILE A 260 -7.52 -3.88 1.10
C ILE A 260 -7.40 -5.31 0.55
#